data_AF-A0A6G3WQT2-F1
#
_entry.id   AF-A0A6G3WQT2-F1
#
_cell.length_a   1.000
_cell.length_b   1.000
_cell.length_c   1.000
_cell.angle_alpha   90.00
_cell.angle_beta   90.00
_cell.angle_gamma   90.00
#
_symmetry.space_group_name_H-M   'P 1'
#
loop_
_entity.id
_entity.type
_entity.pdbx_description
1 polymer ?
#
loop_
_entity_poly.entity_id
_entity_poly.type
_entity_poly.pdbx_seq_one_letter_code
_entity_poly.pdbx_strand_id
1 'polypeptide(L)' 'LRMEDELHKRVIGQKDAIKALSQAIRRTRAGLKDPKRPGGSFIFAGPSGVGKTELSKTLAEFLFGDEDAL' A
#
# COMPACT_ATOMS: atom_id res chain seq x y z
N LEU A 1 3.15 -5.52 11.49
CA LEU A 1 4.00 -4.54 12.21
C LEU A 1 5.22 -4.09 11.42
N ARG A 2 5.63 -4.73 10.30
CA ARG A 2 6.77 -4.26 9.50
C ARG A 2 6.41 -3.44 8.25
N MET A 3 5.17 -3.54 7.76
CA MET A 3 4.82 -2.95 6.46
C MET A 3 4.89 -1.42 6.48
N GLU A 4 4.34 -0.79 7.51
CA GLU A 4 4.37 0.67 7.65
C GLU A 4 5.81 1.20 7.68
N ASP A 5 6.68 0.55 8.45
CA ASP A 5 8.09 0.93 8.58
C ASP A 5 8.85 0.75 7.27
N GLU A 6 8.61 -0.36 6.54
CA GLU A 6 9.21 -0.60 5.23
C GLU A 6 8.78 0.46 4.20
N LEU A 7 7.49 0.78 4.12
CA LEU A 7 6.99 1.82 3.21
C LEU A 7 7.56 3.20 3.57
N HIS A 8 7.75 3.48 4.87
CA HIS A 8 8.31 4.74 5.34
C HIS A 8 9.81 4.93 5.04
N LYS A 9 10.53 3.89 4.62
CA LYS A 9 11.92 4.04 4.15
C LYS A 9 12.01 4.87 2.86
N ARG A 10 10.99 4.80 2.00
CA ARG A 10 10.90 5.55 0.73
C ARG A 10 9.87 6.68 0.79
N VAL A 11 8.73 6.46 1.46
CA VAL A 11 7.61 7.42 1.50
C VAL A 11 7.60 8.22 2.79
N ILE A 12 7.93 9.51 2.69
CA ILE A 12 7.85 10.46 3.80
C ILE A 12 6.43 11.00 3.92
N GLY A 13 5.86 11.00 5.13
CA GLY A 13 4.49 11.46 5.37
C GLY A 13 3.44 10.40 5.02
N GLN A 14 2.23 10.80 4.63
CA GLN A 14 1.15 9.88 4.23
C GLN A 14 0.77 8.80 5.27
N LYS A 15 0.95 9.09 6.58
CA LYS A 15 0.79 8.12 7.67
C LYS A 15 -0.56 7.41 7.64
N ASP A 16 -1.64 8.14 7.40
CA ASP A 16 -2.99 7.58 7.38
C ASP A 16 -3.24 6.68 6.17
N ALA A 17 -2.74 7.07 4.99
CA ALA A 17 -2.83 6.25 3.79
C ALA A 17 -2.04 4.93 3.95
N ILE A 18 -0.80 5.02 4.44
CA ILE A 18 0.06 3.86 4.72
C ILE A 18 -0.56 2.93 5.76
N LYS A 19 -1.15 3.47 6.83
CA LYS A 19 -1.85 2.69 7.85
C LYS A 19 -3.08 1.99 7.27
N ALA A 20 -3.89 2.68 6.46
CA ALA A 20 -5.08 2.10 5.84
C ALA A 20 -4.72 0.96 4.87
N LEU A 21 -3.70 1.16 4.03
CA LEU A 21 -3.16 0.12 3.14
C LEU A 21 -2.70 -1.10 3.93
N SER A 22 -1.87 -0.88 4.94
CA SER A 22 -1.28 -1.95 5.76
C SER A 22 -2.36 -2.76 6.48
N GLN A 23 -3.43 -2.12 6.95
CA GLN A 23 -4.57 -2.82 7.54
C GLN A 23 -5.34 -3.67 6.52
N ALA A 24 -5.64 -3.12 5.33
CA ALA A 24 -6.36 -3.85 4.29
C ALA A 24 -5.59 -5.09 3.82
N ILE A 25 -4.28 -4.96 3.63
CA ILE A 25 -3.41 -6.08 3.22
C ILE A 25 -3.32 -7.14 4.33
N ARG A 26 -3.21 -6.73 5.60
CA ARG A 26 -3.21 -7.68 6.73
C ARG A 26 -4.51 -8.48 6.81
N ARG A 27 -5.67 -7.85 6.61
CA ARG A 27 -6.96 -8.57 6.59
C ARG A 27 -7.01 -9.61 5.47
N THR A 28 -6.51 -9.24 4.29
CA THR A 28 -6.44 -10.15 3.14
C THR A 28 -5.52 -11.34 3.39
N ARG A 29 -4.32 -11.11 3.93
CA ARG A 29 -3.37 -12.18 4.26
C ARG A 29 -3.87 -13.10 5.38
N ALA A 30 -4.67 -12.57 6.30
CA ALA A 30 -5.29 -13.35 7.37
C ALA A 30 -6.55 -14.12 6.93
N GLY A 31 -6.95 -14.05 5.65
CA GLY A 31 -8.16 -14.71 5.15
C GLY A 31 -9.46 -14.06 5.64
N LEU A 32 -9.40 -12.85 6.20
CA LEU A 32 -10.55 -12.13 6.78
C LEU A 32 -11.30 -11.28 5.74
N LYS A 33 -11.07 -11.51 4.44
CA LYS A 33 -11.76 -10.83 3.35
C LYS A 33 -12.81 -11.74 2.72
N ASP A 34 -13.81 -11.14 2.09
CA ASP A 34 -14.73 -11.85 1.19
C ASP A 34 -13.94 -12.49 0.02
N PRO A 35 -14.04 -13.82 -0.19
CA PRO A 35 -13.39 -14.50 -1.31
C PRO A 35 -13.76 -13.95 -2.68
N LYS A 36 -14.94 -13.33 -2.82
CA LYS A 36 -15.44 -12.76 -4.09
C LYS A 36 -14.94 -11.34 -4.36
N ARG A 37 -14.15 -10.74 -3.46
CA ARG A 37 -13.65 -9.37 -3.58
C ARG A 37 -12.13 -9.32 -3.68
N PRO A 38 -11.55 -8.30 -4.35
CA PRO A 38 -10.10 -8.10 -4.36
C PRO A 38 -9.56 -7.90 -2.93
N GLY A 39 -8.28 -8.22 -2.73
CA GLY A 39 -7.61 -8.07 -1.43
C GLY A 39 -7.47 -6.63 -0.94
N GLY A 40 -7.63 -5.69 -1.86
CA GLY A 40 -7.71 -4.26 -1.61
C GLY A 40 -7.88 -3.58 -2.97
N SER A 41 -8.63 -2.51 -3.01
CA SER A 41 -8.68 -1.59 -4.16
C SER A 41 -8.50 -0.19 -3.59
N PHE A 42 -7.52 0.53 -4.12
CA PHE A 42 -7.08 1.81 -3.57
C PHE A 42 -7.01 2.84 -4.68
N ILE A 43 -7.47 4.05 -4.36
CA ILE A 43 -7.36 5.22 -5.24
C ILE A 43 -6.60 6.28 -4.46
N PHE A 44 -5.48 6.74 -4.99
CA PHE A 44 -4.73 7.85 -4.43
C PHE A 44 -5.08 9.13 -5.19
N ALA A 45 -5.67 10.10 -4.51
CA ALA A 45 -6.07 11.38 -5.08
C ALA A 45 -5.43 12.55 -4.30
N GLY A 46 -5.05 13.61 -5.03
CA GLY A 46 -4.41 14.81 -4.45
C GLY A 46 -3.54 15.57 -5.46
N PRO A 47 -2.96 16.72 -5.09
CA PRO A 47 -2.12 17.54 -5.96
C PRO A 47 -0.92 16.79 -6.56
N SER A 48 -0.33 17.28 -7.66
CA SER A 48 0.90 16.71 -8.21
C SER A 48 2.07 16.83 -7.22
N GLY A 49 3.06 15.95 -7.32
CA GLY A 49 4.27 16.00 -6.50
C GLY A 49 4.16 15.48 -5.05
N VAL A 50 2.96 15.14 -4.55
CA VAL A 50 2.77 14.70 -3.14
C VAL A 50 3.11 13.23 -2.86
N GLY A 51 3.69 12.50 -3.81
CA GLY A 51 4.16 11.12 -3.62
C GLY A 51 3.13 10.00 -3.84
N LYS A 52 2.02 10.27 -4.56
CA LYS A 52 0.98 9.23 -4.84
C LYS A 52 1.53 8.06 -5.67
N THR A 53 2.23 8.36 -6.77
CA THR A 53 2.85 7.36 -7.63
C THR A 53 3.97 6.61 -6.91
N GLU A 54 4.77 7.34 -6.12
CA GLU A 54 5.84 6.74 -5.32
C GLU A 54 5.31 5.73 -4.29
N LEU A 55 4.17 6.04 -3.66
CA LEU A 55 3.51 5.12 -2.75
C LEU A 55 3.02 3.85 -3.46
N SER A 56 2.49 3.96 -4.69
CA SER A 56 2.13 2.79 -5.49
C SER A 56 3.35 1.93 -5.84
N LYS A 57 4.45 2.55 -6.33
CA LYS A 57 5.69 1.85 -6.67
C LYS A 57 6.32 1.13 -5.47
N THR A 58 6.44 1.84 -4.35
CA THR A 58 6.99 1.28 -3.10
C THR A 58 6.12 0.11 -2.60
N LEU A 59 4.80 0.21 -2.78
CA LEU A 59 3.88 -0.87 -2.44
C LEU A 59 4.05 -2.08 -3.37
N ALA A 60 4.20 -1.87 -4.67
CA ALA A 60 4.46 -2.93 -5.64
C ALA A 60 5.74 -3.70 -5.28
N GLU A 61 6.83 -2.96 -5.05
CA GLU A 61 8.12 -3.54 -4.68
C GLU A 61 8.03 -4.31 -3.36
N PHE A 62 7.35 -3.76 -2.35
CA PHE A 62 7.19 -4.46 -1.06
C PHE A 62 6.38 -5.76 -1.19
N LEU A 63 5.38 -5.80 -2.07
CA LEU A 63 4.49 -6.96 -2.22
C LEU A 63 5.03 -8.01 -3.18
N PHE A 64 5.74 -7.60 -4.23
CA PHE A 64 6.09 -8.44 -5.37
C PHE A 64 7.60 -8.45 -5.70
N GLY A 65 8.39 -7.58 -5.08
CA GLY A 65 9.82 -7.42 -5.35
C GLY A 65 10.13 -6.63 -6.63
N ASP A 66 9.11 -6.06 -7.27
CA ASP A 66 9.22 -5.30 -8.51
C ASP A 66 8.27 -4.08 -8.45
N GLU A 67 8.79 -2.89 -8.74
CA GLU A 67 8.02 -1.64 -8.68
C GLU A 67 7.03 -1.48 -9.84
N ASP A 68 7.19 -2.25 -10.92
CA ASP A 68 6.33 -2.24 -12.11
C ASP A 68 5.26 -3.35 -12.09
N ALA A 69 5.14 -4.10 -10.98
CA ALA A 69 4.22 -5.23 -10.84
C ALA A 69 2.74 -4.86 -10.55
N LEU A 70 2.40 -3.56 -10.51
CA LEU A 70 1.04 -3.05 -10.25
C LEU A 70 0.36 -2.46 -11.48
#